data_AF-A0A531MPE9-F1
#
_entry.id   AF-A0A531MPE9-F1
#
_cell.length_a   1.000
_cell.length_b   1.000
_cell.length_c   1.000
_cell.angle_alpha   90.00
_cell.angle_beta   90.00
_cell.angle_gamma   90.00
#
_symmetry.space_group_name_H-M   'P 1'
#
loop_
_entity.id
_entity.type
_entity.pdbx_description
1 polymer ?
#
loop_
_entity_poly.entity_id
_entity_poly.type
_entity_poly.pdbx_seq_one_letter_code
_entity_poly.pdbx_strand_id
1 'polypeptide(L)'
;MTLPKHQPHRLVWPLLAAALVVSWSSGFVGIRYASESADVMLVLFWRTLMSGLVLLPFALMVGPRIDAGALVRQMAFGVAMMFLYLGGFALAIGHHVPTGLVALISDLVPLAIAALSQPVLGHRLTSRQWTGTALGVAGVLIVSLNSLSLGTAPAWAY
;
A
#
# COMPACT_ATOMS: atom_id res chain seq x y z
N MET A 1 -35.00 -3.78 20.26
CA MET A 1 -34.21 -2.61 19.79
C MET A 1 -33.55 -3.01 18.48
N THR A 2 -34.21 -2.74 17.35
CA THR A 2 -33.75 -3.13 16.00
C THR A 2 -32.81 -2.04 15.48
N LEU A 3 -31.54 -2.39 15.27
CA LEU A 3 -30.55 -1.47 14.70
C LEU A 3 -31.01 -0.99 13.30
N PRO A 4 -30.93 0.32 13.00
CA PRO A 4 -31.30 0.83 11.69
C PRO A 4 -30.40 0.21 10.61
N LYS A 5 -31.01 -0.46 9.63
CA LYS A 5 -30.33 -0.91 8.41
C LYS A 5 -29.90 0.34 7.63
N HIS A 6 -28.65 0.78 7.83
CA HIS A 6 -28.00 1.67 6.86
C HIS A 6 -27.99 0.94 5.52
N GLN A 7 -28.86 1.34 4.60
CA GLN A 7 -28.76 0.93 3.21
C GLN A 7 -27.67 1.79 2.59
N PRO A 8 -26.44 1.28 2.35
CA PRO A 8 -25.46 2.06 1.63
C PRO A 8 -26.03 2.35 0.24
N HIS A 9 -26.18 3.64 -0.09
CA HIS A 9 -26.59 4.06 -1.43
C HIS A 9 -25.64 3.39 -2.45
N ARG A 10 -26.20 2.70 -3.45
CA ARG A 10 -25.44 1.91 -4.45
C ARG A 10 -24.34 2.72 -5.16
N LEU A 11 -24.44 4.05 -5.14
CA LEU A 11 -23.50 4.99 -5.75
C LEU A 11 -22.36 5.44 -4.82
N VAL A 12 -22.45 5.20 -3.51
CA VAL A 12 -21.39 5.58 -2.56
C VAL A 12 -20.12 4.76 -2.78
N TRP A 13 -20.27 3.46 -3.05
CA TRP A 13 -19.14 2.59 -3.34
C TRP A 13 -18.32 3.02 -4.57
N PRO A 14 -18.92 3.22 -5.77
CA PRO A 14 -18.14 3.64 -6.93
C PRO A 14 -17.56 5.05 -6.78
N LEU A 15 -18.25 5.97 -6.07
CA LEU A 15 -17.71 7.30 -5.77
C LEU A 15 -16.47 7.24 -4.87
N LEU A 16 -16.52 6.47 -3.78
CA LEU A 16 -15.37 6.28 -2.90
C LEU A 16 -14.22 5.57 -3.62
N ALA A 17 -14.52 4.58 -4.45
CA ALA A 17 -13.51 3.90 -5.27
C ALA A 17 -12.85 4.87 -6.27
N ALA A 18 -13.63 5.71 -6.96
CA ALA A 18 -13.09 6.72 -7.86
C ALA A 18 -12.26 7.78 -7.12
N ALA A 19 -12.73 8.24 -5.96
CA ALA A 19 -11.98 9.17 -5.11
C ALA A 19 -10.66 8.56 -4.63
N LEU A 20 -10.66 7.28 -4.26
CA LEU A 20 -9.44 6.54 -3.92
C LEU A 20 -8.49 6.48 -5.11
N VAL A 21 -8.97 6.12 -6.30
CA VAL A 21 -8.14 6.05 -7.52
C VAL A 21 -7.51 7.41 -7.83
N VAL A 22 -8.31 8.49 -7.84
CA VAL A 22 -7.81 9.85 -8.14
C VAL A 22 -6.80 10.30 -7.09
N SER A 23 -7.12 10.16 -5.80
CA SER A 23 -6.23 10.58 -4.71
C SER A 23 -4.93 9.77 -4.72
N TRP A 24 -5.00 8.46 -4.97
CA TRP A 24 -3.84 7.59 -5.06
C TRP A 24 -2.97 7.89 -6.28
N SER A 25 -3.56 8.02 -7.47
CA SER A 25 -2.84 8.35 -8.70
C SER A 25 -2.15 9.71 -8.63
N SER A 26 -2.78 10.70 -8.00
CA SER A 26 -2.17 12.02 -7.80
C SER A 26 -0.89 11.97 -6.94
N GLY A 27 -0.82 11.01 -6.00
CA GLY A 27 0.34 10.81 -5.14
C GLY A 27 1.62 10.44 -5.89
N PHE A 28 1.51 9.69 -6.99
CA PHE A 28 2.66 9.35 -7.84
C PHE A 28 3.22 10.56 -8.56
N VAL A 29 2.36 11.43 -9.08
CA VAL A 29 2.77 12.68 -9.74
C VAL A 29 3.45 13.60 -8.71
N GLY A 30 2.87 13.73 -7.52
CA GLY A 30 3.44 14.53 -6.44
C GLY A 30 4.81 14.04 -5.99
N ILE A 31 4.99 12.71 -5.82
CA ILE A 31 6.29 12.13 -5.46
C ILE A 31 7.32 12.34 -6.56
N ARG A 32 6.96 12.18 -7.83
CA ARG A 32 7.88 12.41 -8.96
C ARG A 32 8.44 13.84 -8.92
N TYR A 33 7.57 14.84 -8.85
CA TYR A 33 8.01 16.25 -8.76
C TYR A 33 8.80 16.54 -7.49
N ALA A 34 8.36 16.01 -6.34
CA ALA A 34 9.05 16.25 -5.07
C ALA A 34 10.44 15.58 -5.04
N SER A 35 10.60 14.43 -5.70
CA SER A 35 11.87 13.70 -5.78
C SER A 35 12.92 14.38 -6.66
N GLU A 36 12.52 15.31 -7.54
CA GLU A 36 13.46 16.12 -8.32
C GLU A 36 14.13 17.21 -7.46
N SER A 37 13.49 17.61 -6.36
CA SER A 37 13.93 18.73 -5.51
C SER A 37 14.42 18.31 -4.12
N ALA A 38 13.99 17.16 -3.62
CA ALA A 38 14.29 16.69 -2.27
C ALA A 38 14.47 15.16 -2.25
N ASP A 39 15.20 14.67 -1.24
CA ASP A 39 15.35 13.25 -0.99
C ASP A 39 13.97 12.59 -0.74
N VAL A 40 13.74 11.43 -1.35
CA VAL A 40 12.51 10.65 -1.24
C VAL A 40 12.18 10.34 0.22
N MET A 41 13.18 10.07 1.06
CA MET A 41 12.96 9.86 2.50
C MET A 41 12.37 11.09 3.18
N LEU A 42 12.86 12.28 2.82
CA LEU A 42 12.39 13.55 3.38
C LEU A 42 10.96 13.86 2.91
N VAL A 43 10.67 13.62 1.63
CA VAL A 43 9.32 13.76 1.06
C VAL A 43 8.34 12.83 1.78
N LEU A 44 8.70 11.57 1.97
CA LEU A 44 7.87 10.59 2.67
C LEU A 44 7.68 10.94 4.14
N PHE A 45 8.73 11.41 4.83
CA PHE A 45 8.64 11.89 6.21
C PHE A 45 7.58 12.99 6.33
N TRP A 46 7.70 14.05 5.53
CA TRP A 46 6.75 15.17 5.57
C TRP A 46 5.34 14.75 5.17
N ARG A 47 5.19 13.93 4.13
CA ARG A 47 3.89 13.41 3.69
C ARG A 47 3.19 12.65 4.82
N THR A 48 3.91 11.77 5.52
CA THR A 48 3.34 10.92 6.57
C THR A 48 3.06 11.73 7.83
N LEU A 49 3.94 12.67 8.18
CA LEU A 49 3.75 13.58 9.30
C LEU A 49 2.51 14.46 9.11
N MET A 50 2.34 15.06 7.92
CA MET A 50 1.17 15.89 7.62
C MET A 50 -0.13 15.08 7.63
N SER A 51 -0.14 13.90 7.04
CA SER A 51 -1.30 12.98 7.12
C SER A 51 -1.65 12.64 8.58
N GLY A 52 -0.64 12.36 9.41
CA GLY A 52 -0.82 12.12 10.84
C GLY A 52 -1.43 13.31 11.57
N LEU A 53 -0.91 14.52 11.34
CA LEU A 53 -1.41 15.76 11.95
C LEU A 53 -2.84 16.08 11.54
N VAL A 54 -3.20 15.85 10.28
CA VAL A 54 -4.57 16.06 9.78
C VAL A 54 -5.54 15.04 10.37
N LEU A 55 -5.12 13.77 10.51
CA LEU A 55 -5.97 12.69 11.00
C LEU A 55 -6.06 12.63 12.53
N LEU A 56 -5.06 13.15 13.26
CA LEU A 56 -5.00 13.09 14.72
C LEU A 56 -6.23 13.72 15.41
N PRO A 57 -6.71 14.92 15.02
CA PRO A 57 -7.94 15.48 15.59
C PRO A 57 -9.15 14.56 15.39
N PHE A 58 -9.31 13.98 14.20
CA PHE A 58 -10.41 13.04 13.93
C PHE A 58 -10.29 11.78 14.79
N ALA A 59 -9.09 11.24 14.96
CA ALA A 59 -8.86 10.07 15.80
C ALA A 59 -9.16 10.35 17.29
N LEU A 60 -8.94 11.58 17.76
CA LEU A 60 -9.23 11.98 19.14
C LEU A 60 -10.71 12.33 19.37
N MET A 61 -11.41 12.81 18.34
CA MET A 61 -12.82 13.22 18.41
C MET A 61 -13.80 12.11 18.04
N VAL A 62 -13.41 11.19 17.16
CA VAL A 62 -14.27 10.17 16.56
C VAL A 62 -13.71 8.78 16.83
N GLY A 63 -14.31 8.07 17.80
CA GLY A 63 -13.98 6.68 18.10
C GLY A 63 -13.79 6.38 19.59
N PRO A 64 -13.42 5.14 19.93
CA PRO A 64 -13.10 4.76 21.30
C PRO A 64 -11.84 5.48 21.80
N ARG A 65 -11.76 5.69 23.13
CA ARG A 65 -10.58 6.31 23.77
C ARG A 65 -9.31 5.57 23.40
N ILE A 66 -8.29 6.31 22.96
CA ILE A 66 -6.97 5.76 22.63
C ILE A 66 -6.28 5.38 23.95
N ASP A 67 -6.13 4.08 24.17
CA ASP A 67 -5.33 3.55 25.27
C ASP A 67 -3.83 3.59 24.91
N ALA A 68 -2.96 3.71 25.92
CA ALA A 68 -1.51 3.71 25.75
C ALA A 68 -1.03 2.41 25.08
N GLY A 69 -1.64 1.28 25.39
CA GLY A 69 -1.33 0.00 24.74
C GLY A 69 -1.70 -0.03 23.25
N ALA A 70 -2.78 0.67 22.85
CA ALA A 70 -3.16 0.80 21.46
C ALA A 70 -2.19 1.72 20.71
N LEU A 71 -1.75 2.81 21.34
CA LEU A 71 -0.78 3.74 20.78
C LEU A 71 0.56 3.06 20.50
N VAL A 72 1.11 2.31 21.45
CA VAL A 72 2.37 1.58 21.28
C VAL A 72 2.28 0.58 20.13
N ARG A 73 1.17 -0.16 20.05
CA ARG A 73 0.95 -1.14 18.97
C ARG A 73 0.89 -0.46 17.61
N GLN A 74 0.19 0.67 17.51
CA GLN A 74 0.07 1.43 16.27
C GLN A 74 1.43 2.03 15.84
N MET A 75 2.21 2.54 16.79
CA MET A 75 3.58 3.01 16.52
C MET A 75 4.48 1.88 16.05
N ALA A 76 4.45 0.73 16.71
CA ALA A 76 5.22 -0.44 16.31
C ALA A 76 4.86 -0.91 14.90
N PHE A 77 3.57 -0.97 14.56
CA PHE A 77 3.13 -1.28 13.20
C PHE A 77 3.58 -0.24 12.18
N GLY A 78 3.47 1.05 12.50
CA GLY A 78 3.90 2.13 11.61
C GLY A 78 5.40 2.07 11.32
N VAL A 79 6.23 1.90 12.37
CA VAL A 79 7.68 1.76 12.25
C VAL A 79 8.03 0.48 11.48
N ALA A 80 7.45 -0.67 11.85
CA ALA A 80 7.70 -1.93 11.16
C ALA A 80 7.35 -1.83 9.67
N MET A 81 6.19 -1.26 9.32
CA MET A 81 5.83 -1.06 7.92
C MET A 81 6.79 -0.12 7.20
N MET A 82 7.18 0.99 7.81
CA MET A 82 8.10 1.93 7.18
C MET A 82 9.49 1.31 6.95
N PHE A 83 10.03 0.60 7.94
CA PHE A 83 11.33 -0.06 7.81
C PHE A 83 11.29 -1.29 6.90
N LEU A 84 10.28 -2.14 7.01
CA LEU A 84 10.17 -3.36 6.20
C LEU A 84 9.87 -3.01 4.74
N TYR A 85 8.90 -2.13 4.49
CA TYR A 85 8.49 -1.79 3.13
C TYR A 85 9.51 -0.86 2.46
N LEU A 86 9.78 0.30 3.06
CA LEU A 86 10.65 1.30 2.44
C LEU A 86 12.12 0.94 2.58
N GLY A 87 12.53 0.46 3.76
CA GLY A 87 13.91 0.00 3.99
C GLY A 87 14.26 -1.24 3.16
N GLY A 88 13.32 -2.18 3.00
CA GLY A 88 13.49 -3.33 2.11
C GLY A 88 13.76 -2.93 0.66
N PHE A 89 13.00 -1.98 0.12
CA PHE A 89 13.25 -1.46 -1.23
C PHE A 89 14.55 -0.69 -1.34
N ALA A 90 14.87 0.16 -0.36
CA ALA A 90 16.12 0.89 -0.35
C ALA A 90 17.34 -0.05 -0.34
N LEU A 91 17.27 -1.15 0.43
CA LEU A 91 18.30 -2.19 0.42
C LEU A 91 18.38 -2.91 -0.93
N ALA A 92 17.25 -3.32 -1.51
CA ALA A 92 17.24 -3.98 -2.82
C ALA A 92 17.86 -3.10 -3.92
N ILE A 93 17.49 -1.82 -3.97
CA ILE A 93 18.08 -0.84 -4.90
C ILE A 93 19.58 -0.67 -4.60
N GLY A 94 19.96 -0.60 -3.32
CA GLY A 94 21.36 -0.54 -2.88
C GLY A 94 22.18 -1.77 -3.30
N HIS A 95 21.56 -2.94 -3.43
CA HIS A 95 22.15 -4.17 -3.96
C HIS A 95 22.07 -4.28 -5.50
N HIS A 96 21.86 -3.15 -6.19
CA HIS A 96 21.79 -3.05 -7.65
C HIS A 96 20.60 -3.80 -8.28
N VAL A 97 19.52 -4.04 -7.52
CA VAL A 97 18.26 -4.50 -8.10
C VAL A 97 17.65 -3.35 -8.92
N PRO A 98 17.29 -3.58 -10.19
CA PRO A 98 16.64 -2.57 -11.03
C PRO A 98 15.36 -2.04 -10.36
N THR A 99 15.21 -0.71 -10.30
CA THR A 99 14.05 -0.06 -9.67
C THR A 99 12.72 -0.47 -10.30
N GLY A 100 12.71 -0.75 -11.61
CA GLY A 100 11.55 -1.29 -12.31
C GLY A 100 11.14 -2.69 -11.83
N LEU A 101 12.12 -3.52 -11.43
CA LEU A 101 11.86 -4.84 -10.87
C LEU A 101 11.37 -4.76 -9.41
N VAL A 102 11.91 -3.81 -8.63
CA VAL A 102 11.41 -3.53 -7.27
C VAL A 102 9.95 -3.06 -7.33
N ALA A 103 9.60 -2.17 -8.26
CA ALA A 103 8.21 -1.75 -8.48
C ALA A 103 7.30 -2.92 -8.88
N LEU A 104 7.76 -3.77 -9.78
CA LEU A 104 7.09 -5.03 -10.16
C LEU A 104 6.78 -5.93 -8.97
N ILE A 105 7.77 -6.21 -8.13
CA ILE A 105 7.61 -7.06 -6.93
C ILE A 105 6.63 -6.39 -5.95
N SER A 106 6.70 -5.06 -5.82
CA SER A 106 5.77 -4.27 -5.00
C SER A 106 4.32 -4.42 -5.48
N ASP A 107 4.11 -4.45 -6.79
CA ASP A 107 2.79 -4.61 -7.40
C ASP A 107 2.23 -6.04 -7.26
N LEU A 108 3.05 -7.01 -6.87
CA LEU A 108 2.63 -8.37 -6.54
C LEU A 108 2.16 -8.54 -5.08
N VAL A 109 2.32 -7.52 -4.22
CA VAL A 109 1.82 -7.56 -2.82
C VAL A 109 0.34 -7.96 -2.72
N PRO A 110 -0.60 -7.46 -3.56
CA PRO A 110 -2.00 -7.90 -3.54
C PRO A 110 -2.16 -9.40 -3.83
N LEU A 111 -1.34 -9.97 -4.71
CA LEU A 111 -1.34 -11.40 -5.00
C LEU A 111 -0.80 -12.19 -3.80
N ALA A 112 0.27 -11.71 -3.15
CA ALA A 112 0.79 -12.31 -1.94
C ALA A 112 -0.27 -12.29 -0.81
N ILE A 113 -1.00 -11.18 -0.65
CA ILE A 113 -2.12 -11.08 0.29
C ILE A 113 -3.22 -12.08 -0.06
N ALA A 114 -3.58 -12.22 -1.34
CA ALA A 114 -4.57 -13.19 -1.79
C ALA A 114 -4.12 -14.65 -1.52
N ALA A 115 -2.85 -14.98 -1.76
CA ALA A 115 -2.30 -16.29 -1.48
C ALA A 115 -2.24 -16.59 0.04
N LEU A 116 -1.89 -15.58 0.84
CA LEU A 116 -1.78 -15.69 2.30
C LEU A 116 -3.12 -15.59 3.03
N SER A 117 -4.20 -15.13 2.38
CA SER A 117 -5.50 -14.95 3.04
C SER A 117 -6.07 -16.27 3.58
N GLN A 118 -5.87 -17.38 2.86
CA GLN A 118 -6.36 -18.68 3.29
C GLN A 118 -5.58 -19.24 4.49
N PRO A 119 -4.23 -19.36 4.47
CA PRO A 119 -3.47 -19.91 5.60
C PRO A 119 -3.43 -18.98 6.81
N VAL A 120 -3.38 -17.66 6.62
CA VAL A 120 -3.23 -16.70 7.73
C VAL A 120 -4.57 -16.27 8.31
N LEU A 121 -5.56 -15.99 7.46
CA LEU A 121 -6.87 -15.48 7.90
C LEU A 121 -7.97 -16.55 7.88
N GLY A 122 -7.72 -17.75 7.35
CA GLY A 122 -8.73 -18.81 7.23
C GLY A 122 -9.82 -18.55 6.18
N HIS A 123 -9.73 -17.44 5.43
CA HIS A 123 -10.75 -17.03 4.47
C HIS A 123 -10.41 -17.53 3.07
N ARG A 124 -11.29 -18.36 2.50
CA ARG A 124 -11.17 -18.85 1.11
C ARG A 124 -11.67 -17.79 0.15
N LEU A 125 -10.86 -17.46 -0.85
CA LEU A 125 -11.26 -16.59 -1.96
C LEU A 125 -12.23 -17.34 -2.87
N THR A 126 -13.29 -16.64 -3.28
CA THR A 126 -14.25 -17.14 -4.28
C THR A 126 -13.62 -17.18 -5.68
N SER A 127 -14.14 -18.03 -6.58
CA SER A 127 -13.60 -18.12 -7.95
C SER A 127 -13.59 -16.79 -8.70
N ARG A 128 -14.58 -15.91 -8.45
CA ARG A 128 -14.63 -14.54 -9.01
C ARG A 128 -13.50 -13.64 -8.49
N GLN A 129 -13.16 -13.74 -7.20
CA GLN A 129 -12.03 -12.97 -6.63
C GLN A 129 -10.71 -13.46 -7.23
N TRP A 130 -10.55 -14.77 -7.40
CA TRP A 130 -9.40 -15.32 -8.11
C TRP A 130 -9.28 -14.82 -9.55
N THR A 131 -10.40 -14.71 -10.28
CA THR A 131 -10.38 -14.16 -11.64
C THR A 131 -9.98 -12.68 -11.65
N GLY A 132 -10.49 -11.89 -10.70
CA GLY A 132 -10.10 -10.49 -10.54
C GLY A 132 -8.62 -10.32 -10.19
N THR A 133 -8.10 -11.14 -9.28
CA THR A 133 -6.67 -11.16 -8.93
C THR A 133 -5.82 -11.54 -10.14
N ALA A 134 -6.20 -12.59 -10.88
CA ALA A 134 -5.48 -13.01 -12.09
C ALA A 134 -5.47 -11.91 -13.17
N LEU A 135 -6.60 -11.22 -13.37
CA LEU A 135 -6.68 -10.10 -14.29
C LEU A 135 -5.80 -8.91 -13.86
N GLY A 136 -5.76 -8.61 -12.56
CA GLY A 136 -4.87 -7.59 -11.99
C GLY A 136 -3.39 -7.93 -12.21
N VAL A 137 -2.99 -9.17 -11.94
CA VAL A 137 -1.62 -9.67 -12.19
C VAL A 137 -1.27 -9.58 -13.67
N ALA A 138 -2.18 -9.97 -14.57
CA ALA A 138 -1.95 -9.84 -16.00
C ALA A 138 -1.72 -8.38 -16.42
N GLY A 139 -2.50 -7.44 -15.88
CA GLY A 139 -2.30 -6.01 -16.11
C GLY A 139 -0.93 -5.50 -15.65
N VAL A 140 -0.52 -5.88 -14.43
CA VAL A 140 0.81 -5.53 -13.88
C VAL A 140 1.92 -6.09 -14.76
N LEU A 141 1.83 -7.37 -15.14
CA LEU A 141 2.82 -8.01 -16.01
C LEU A 141 2.91 -7.28 -17.36
N ILE A 142 1.78 -7.00 -18.02
CA ILE A 142 1.74 -6.32 -19.31
C ILE A 142 2.41 -4.94 -19.25
N VAL A 143 2.08 -4.12 -18.25
CA VAL A 143 2.69 -2.79 -18.08
C VAL A 143 4.19 -2.90 -17.81
N SER A 144 4.59 -3.96 -17.11
CA SER A 144 5.93 -4.11 -16.63
C SER A 144 6.86 -4.88 -17.57
N LEU A 145 6.36 -5.54 -18.61
CA LEU A 145 7.18 -6.24 -19.62
C LEU A 145 8.25 -5.33 -20.25
N ASN A 146 7.98 -4.02 -20.34
CA ASN A 146 8.94 -3.03 -20.83
C ASN A 146 10.02 -2.62 -19.79
N SER A 147 9.84 -3.02 -18.53
CA SER A 147 10.69 -2.65 -17.38
C SER A 147 11.57 -3.81 -16.88
N LEU A 148 11.42 -5.04 -17.42
CA LEU A 148 12.27 -6.18 -17.06
C LEU A 148 13.64 -6.08 -17.75
N SER A 149 14.58 -5.34 -17.14
CA SER A 149 16.00 -5.67 -17.25
C SER A 149 16.37 -6.49 -16.01
N LEU A 150 16.83 -7.73 -16.15
CA LEU A 150 17.39 -8.47 -15.01
C LEU A 150 18.78 -7.89 -14.71
N GLY A 151 18.98 -7.36 -13.51
CA GLY A 151 20.27 -6.82 -13.07
C GLY A 151 21.25 -7.92 -12.66
N THR A 152 22.48 -7.54 -12.29
CA THR A 152 23.51 -8.46 -11.78
C THR A 152 23.44 -8.68 -10.27
N ALA A 153 22.26 -8.48 -9.65
CA ALA A 153 22.08 -8.60 -8.20
C ALA A 153 22.07 -10.07 -7.73
N PRO A 154 22.54 -10.36 -6.51
CA PRO A 154 22.51 -11.71 -5.95
C PRO A 154 21.07 -12.18 -5.67
N ALA A 155 20.83 -13.50 -5.80
CA ALA A 155 19.49 -14.10 -5.81
C ALA A 155 18.61 -13.83 -4.57
N TRP A 156 19.22 -13.50 -3.43
CA TRP A 156 18.49 -13.19 -2.18
C TRP A 156 17.99 -11.74 -2.10
N ALA A 157 18.48 -10.87 -2.98
CA ALA A 157 18.10 -9.46 -3.04
C ALA A 157 16.87 -9.22 -3.95
N TYR A 158 16.50 -10.21 -4.77
CA TYR A 158 15.23 -10.27 -5.49
C TYR A 158 14.12 -10.80 -4.59
#